data_AF-A0A0F8WHK2-F1
#
_entry.id   AF-A0A0F8WHK2-F1
#
_cell.length_a   1.000
_cell.length_b   1.000
_cell.length_c   1.000
_cell.angle_alpha   90.00
_cell.angle_beta   90.00
_cell.angle_gamma   90.00
#
_symmetry.space_group_name_H-M   'P 1'
#
loop_
_entity.id
_entity.type
_entity.pdbx_description
1 polymer ?
#
loop_
_entity_poly.entity_id
_entity_poly.type
_entity_poly.pdbx_seq_one_letter_code
_entity_poly.pdbx_strand_id
1 'polypeptide(L)'
;MRMSKRAEKALRASIKHWEIDVLENGELPIRMGCKLCNVYYCSFTCPISKRTGKLYCEKTAYSSYRYKHRHSDNTPEMKEQARRMIKFMKSLLPKKGKL
;
A
#
# COMPACT_ATOMS: atom_id res chain seq x y z
N MET A 1 -7.84 7.65 15.80
CA MET A 1 -6.95 8.70 15.25
C MET A 1 -7.53 9.22 13.95
N ARG A 2 -7.73 10.54 13.83
CA ARG A 2 -8.23 11.17 12.60
C ARG A 2 -7.05 11.32 11.61
N MET A 3 -7.19 10.74 10.41
CA MET A 3 -6.22 10.92 9.34
C MET A 3 -6.38 12.31 8.73
N SER A 4 -5.29 13.01 8.37
CA SER A 4 -5.39 14.32 7.70
C SER A 4 -5.91 14.16 6.27
N LYS A 5 -6.56 15.19 5.72
CA LYS A 5 -7.04 15.18 4.32
C LYS A 5 -5.90 14.89 3.32
N ARG A 6 -4.70 15.43 3.57
CA ARG A 6 -3.49 15.16 2.76
C ARG A 6 -3.10 13.69 2.81
N ALA A 7 -3.12 13.09 3.99
CA ALA A 7 -2.79 11.68 4.19
C ALA A 7 -3.83 10.75 3.57
N GLU A 8 -5.12 11.09 3.69
CA GLU A 8 -6.20 10.32 3.05
C GLU A 8 -6.07 10.38 1.52
N LYS A 9 -5.82 11.56 0.94
CA LYS A 9 -5.57 11.72 -0.51
C LYS A 9 -4.37 10.87 -0.96
N ALA A 10 -3.28 10.87 -0.19
CA ALA A 10 -2.10 10.07 -0.48
C ALA A 10 -2.35 8.55 -0.36
N LEU A 11 -3.13 8.12 0.63
CA LEU A 11 -3.54 6.72 0.78
C LEU A 11 -4.41 6.27 -0.40
N ARG A 12 -5.40 7.08 -0.80
CA ARG A 12 -6.25 6.81 -1.98
C ARG A 12 -5.43 6.71 -3.26
N ALA A 13 -4.48 7.61 -3.47
CA ALA A 13 -3.59 7.56 -4.62
C ALA A 13 -2.65 6.35 -4.59
N SER A 14 -2.20 5.93 -3.41
CA SER A 14 -1.42 4.70 -3.25
C SER A 14 -2.27 3.46 -3.55
N ILE A 15 -3.55 3.44 -3.16
CA ILE A 15 -4.49 2.36 -3.52
C ILE A 15 -4.66 2.29 -5.04
N LYS A 16 -4.86 3.43 -5.71
CA LYS A 16 -5.01 3.48 -7.17
C LYS A 16 -3.78 2.94 -7.91
N HIS A 17 -2.57 3.30 -7.46
CA HIS A 17 -1.33 2.74 -8.00
C HIS A 17 -1.28 1.21 -7.87
N TRP A 18 -1.74 0.66 -6.74
CA TRP A 18 -1.81 -0.79 -6.58
C TRP A 18 -2.90 -1.44 -7.44
N GLU A 19 -4.03 -0.77 -7.64
CA GLU A 19 -5.14 -1.30 -8.45
C GLU A 19 -4.81 -1.34 -9.93
N ILE A 20 -4.10 -0.34 -10.46
CA ILE A 20 -3.77 -0.24 -11.89
C ILE A 20 -2.38 -0.84 -12.13
N ASP A 21 -1.33 -0.16 -11.67
CA ASP A 21 0.04 -0.46 -12.07
C ASP A 21 0.49 -1.83 -11.52
N VAL A 22 0.16 -2.14 -10.26
CA VAL A 22 0.65 -3.37 -9.61
C VAL A 22 -0.22 -4.60 -9.90
N LEU A 23 -1.55 -4.44 -9.90
CA LEU A 23 -2.49 -5.55 -10.07
C LEU A 23 -2.80 -5.85 -11.54
N GLU A 24 -2.97 -4.83 -12.39
CA GLU A 24 -3.29 -5.02 -13.82
C GLU A 24 -2.01 -5.19 -14.64
N ASN A 25 -1.02 -4.29 -14.45
CA ASN A 25 0.20 -4.28 -15.26
C ASN A 25 1.33 -5.14 -14.67
N GLY A 26 1.20 -5.58 -13.41
CA GLY A 26 2.22 -6.39 -12.76
C GLY A 26 3.49 -5.63 -12.39
N GLU A 27 3.43 -4.30 -12.32
CA GLU A 27 4.61 -3.46 -12.06
C GLU A 27 5.09 -3.56 -10.60
N LEU A 28 6.39 -3.31 -10.40
CA LEU A 28 6.95 -3.16 -9.07
C LEU A 28 6.27 -2.00 -8.31
N PRO A 29 5.78 -2.24 -7.09
CA PRO A 29 5.35 -1.18 -6.19
C PRO A 29 6.59 -0.45 -5.67
N ILE A 30 7.12 0.47 -6.46
CA ILE A 30 8.31 1.24 -6.13
C ILE A 30 8.02 2.25 -5.01
N ARG A 31 9.04 2.52 -4.18
CA ARG A 31 8.97 3.50 -3.08
C ARG A 31 8.50 4.89 -3.58
N MET A 32 8.88 5.26 -4.81
CA MET A 32 8.45 6.52 -5.45
C MET A 32 7.01 6.48 -6.01
N GLY A 33 6.47 5.29 -6.29
CA GLY A 33 5.08 5.09 -6.73
C GLY A 33 4.07 5.21 -5.58
N CYS A 34 4.48 4.85 -4.36
CA CYS A 34 3.66 5.00 -3.17
C CYS A 34 3.54 6.46 -2.73
N LYS A 35 2.39 7.08 -2.97
CA LYS A 35 2.14 8.48 -2.57
C LYS A 35 2.16 8.69 -1.05
N LEU A 36 1.95 7.65 -0.22
CA LEU A 36 2.20 7.73 1.22
C LEU A 36 3.67 7.90 1.55
N CYS A 37 4.58 7.26 0.82
CA CYS A 37 6.02 7.44 1.03
C CYS A 37 6.45 8.89 0.73
N ASN A 38 5.79 9.57 -0.21
CA ASN A 38 6.06 10.98 -0.51
C ASN A 38 5.56 11.94 0.58
N VAL A 39 4.57 11.54 1.38
CA VAL A 39 4.04 12.36 2.48
C VAL A 39 4.79 12.10 3.78
N TYR A 40 5.15 10.84 4.03
CA TYR A 40 5.67 10.40 5.32
C TYR A 40 7.13 9.96 5.30
N TYR A 41 7.79 9.94 4.14
CA TYR A 41 9.19 9.50 3.98
C TYR A 41 9.52 8.14 4.61
N CYS A 42 8.56 7.20 4.60
CA CYS A 42 8.66 5.91 5.29
C CYS A 42 8.87 6.03 6.82
N SER A 43 8.22 7.00 7.46
CA SER A 43 8.20 7.19 8.92
C SER A 43 7.23 6.24 9.62
N PHE A 44 7.46 5.96 10.92
CA PHE A 44 6.49 5.33 11.82
C PHE A 44 5.17 6.09 11.94
N THR A 45 5.13 7.35 11.50
CA THR A 45 3.90 8.13 11.42
C THR A 45 3.01 7.77 10.22
N CYS A 46 3.54 7.01 9.25
CA CYS A 46 2.80 6.47 8.11
C CYS A 46 1.65 5.55 8.60
N PRO A 47 0.44 5.63 8.02
CA PRO A 47 -0.68 4.77 8.41
C PRO A 47 -0.38 3.27 8.34
N ILE A 48 0.43 2.84 7.37
CA ILE A 48 0.87 1.44 7.24
C ILE A 48 1.73 1.06 8.45
N SER A 49 2.78 1.84 8.72
CA SER A 49 3.70 1.59 9.83
C SER A 49 3.03 1.71 11.20
N LYS A 50 2.10 2.65 11.37
CA LYS A 50 1.27 2.75 12.58
C LYS A 50 0.44 1.48 12.80
N ARG A 51 -0.04 0.85 11.73
CA ARG A 51 -0.87 -0.36 11.82
C ARG A 51 -0.05 -1.64 12.02
N THR A 52 1.13 -1.74 11.41
CA THR A 52 1.96 -2.95 11.44
C THR A 52 3.07 -2.91 12.49
N GLY A 53 3.41 -1.73 13.01
CA GLY A 53 4.56 -1.50 13.87
C GLY A 53 5.90 -1.62 13.13
N LYS A 54 5.91 -1.61 11.79
CA LYS A 54 7.12 -1.82 10.99
C LYS A 54 7.30 -0.78 9.89
N LEU A 55 8.56 -0.49 9.55
CA LEU A 55 8.93 0.36 8.42
C LEU A 55 8.93 -0.43 7.11
N TYR A 56 9.09 0.27 5.98
CA TYR A 56 9.23 -0.32 4.65
C TYR A 56 8.12 -1.30 4.24
N CYS A 57 6.92 -1.12 4.79
CA CYS A 57 5.77 -2.01 4.56
C CYS A 57 6.06 -3.48 4.92
N GLU A 58 7.03 -3.76 5.80
CA GLU A 58 7.22 -5.10 6.35
C GLU A 58 5.95 -5.59 7.05
N LYS A 59 5.78 -6.92 7.09
CA LYS A 59 4.56 -7.59 7.58
C LYS A 59 3.29 -7.19 6.83
N THR A 60 3.41 -6.72 5.59
CA THR A 60 2.30 -6.59 4.65
C THR A 60 2.56 -7.44 3.40
N ALA A 61 1.53 -7.62 2.58
CA ALA A 61 1.64 -8.30 1.30
C ALA A 61 2.61 -7.62 0.30
N TYR A 62 3.06 -6.38 0.59
CA TYR A 62 4.17 -5.74 -0.12
C TYR A 62 5.42 -6.62 -0.18
N SER A 63 5.82 -7.18 0.97
CA SER A 63 7.05 -7.97 1.09
C SER A 63 6.98 -9.25 0.25
N SER A 64 5.87 -9.97 0.35
CA SER A 64 5.59 -11.16 -0.46
C SER A 64 5.49 -10.86 -1.95
N TYR A 65 4.85 -9.74 -2.33
CA TYR A 65 4.78 -9.29 -3.72
C TYR A 65 6.16 -8.99 -4.27
N ARG A 66 6.95 -8.17 -3.55
CA ARG A 66 8.30 -7.77 -3.97
C ARG A 66 9.23 -8.96 -4.11
N TYR A 67 9.14 -9.94 -3.20
CA TYR A 67 9.90 -11.18 -3.30
C TYR A 67 9.53 -11.94 -4.58
N LYS A 68 8.24 -12.15 -4.84
CA LYS A 68 7.76 -12.87 -6.04
C LYS A 68 8.12 -12.16 -7.34
N HIS A 69 7.93 -10.85 -7.42
CA HIS A 69 8.30 -10.05 -8.60
C HIS A 69 9.79 -10.20 -8.95
N ARG A 70 10.67 -10.39 -7.97
CA ARG A 70 12.11 -10.61 -8.24
C ARG A 70 12.38 -11.90 -9.04
N HIS A 71 11.45 -12.85 -9.02
CA HIS A 71 11.63 -14.19 -9.59
C HIS A 71 10.70 -14.47 -10.78
N SER A 72 9.60 -13.74 -10.94
CA SER A 72 8.65 -13.88 -12.04
C SER A 72 7.76 -12.64 -12.13
N ASP A 73 7.31 -12.30 -13.34
CA ASP A 73 6.38 -11.19 -13.56
C ASP A 73 4.94 -11.68 -13.70
N ASN A 74 4.00 -10.89 -13.17
CA ASN A 74 2.55 -11.03 -13.37
C ASN A 74 1.91 -12.41 -13.03
N THR A 75 2.42 -13.12 -12.02
CA THR A 75 1.86 -14.43 -11.64
C THR A 75 0.51 -14.32 -10.90
N PRO A 76 -0.33 -15.37 -10.87
CA PRO A 76 -1.56 -15.40 -10.08
C PRO A 76 -1.33 -15.07 -8.60
N GLU A 77 -0.23 -15.54 -8.01
CA GLU A 77 0.11 -15.27 -6.62
C GLU A 77 0.53 -13.81 -6.40
N MET A 78 1.19 -13.18 -7.37
CA MET A 78 1.45 -11.73 -7.31
C MET A 78 0.15 -10.95 -7.29
N LYS A 79 -0.81 -11.29 -8.16
CA LYS A 79 -2.15 -10.67 -8.16
C LYS A 79 -2.86 -10.88 -6.83
N GLU A 80 -2.73 -12.05 -6.23
CA GLU A 80 -3.27 -12.31 -4.89
C GLU A 80 -2.64 -11.41 -3.83
N GLN A 81 -1.30 -11.27 -3.81
CA GLN A 81 -0.63 -10.36 -2.86
C GLN A 81 -1.03 -8.90 -3.11
N ALA A 82 -1.18 -8.48 -4.36
CA ALA A 82 -1.68 -7.16 -4.70
C ALA A 82 -3.09 -6.91 -4.16
N ARG A 83 -4.02 -7.86 -4.34
CA ARG A 83 -5.37 -7.78 -3.75
C ARG A 83 -5.34 -7.72 -2.23
N ARG A 84 -4.49 -8.50 -1.57
CA ARG A 84 -4.31 -8.46 -0.10
C ARG A 84 -3.80 -7.09 0.35
N MET A 85 -2.84 -6.50 -0.36
CA MET A 85 -2.31 -5.17 -0.06
C MET A 85 -3.36 -4.08 -0.26
N ILE A 86 -4.12 -4.13 -1.37
CA ILE A 86 -5.22 -3.20 -1.64
C ILE A 86 -6.27 -3.27 -0.52
N LYS A 87 -6.69 -4.48 -0.12
CA LYS A 87 -7.62 -4.70 0.98
C LYS A 87 -7.09 -4.11 2.29
N PHE A 88 -5.82 -4.35 2.60
CA PHE A 88 -5.17 -3.76 3.76
C PHE A 88 -5.18 -2.23 3.73
N MET A 89 -4.74 -1.61 2.62
CA MET A 89 -4.74 -0.16 2.49
C MET A 89 -6.15 0.45 2.56
N LYS A 90 -7.16 -0.19 1.95
CA LYS A 90 -8.57 0.23 2.07
C LYS A 90 -9.05 0.17 3.52
N SER A 91 -8.59 -0.79 4.32
CA SER A 91 -8.93 -0.86 5.75
C SER A 91 -8.37 0.29 6.59
N LEU A 92 -7.37 1.03 6.08
CA LEU A 92 -6.78 2.21 6.72
C LEU A 92 -7.57 3.49 6.43
N LEU A 93 -8.47 3.49 5.44
CA LEU A 93 -9.29 4.66 5.15
C LEU A 93 -10.23 4.95 6.33
N PRO A 94 -10.48 6.23 6.65
CA PRO A 94 -11.45 6.59 7.66
C PRO A 94 -12.83 6.03 7.26
N LYS A 95 -13.53 5.38 8.19
CA LYS A 95 -14.91 4.97 7.99
C LYS A 95 -15.76 6.23 7.75
N LYS A 96 -16.54 6.25 6.68
CA LYS A 96 -17.58 7.28 6.50
C LYS A 96 -18.62 7.08 7.62
N GLY A 97 -18.66 7.98 8.60
CA GLY A 97 -19.72 8.07 9.61
C GLY A 97 -19.45 7.38 10.95
N LYS A 98 -19.02 8.18 11.93
CA LYS A 98 -19.76 8.40 13.18
C LYS A 98 -19.55 9.88 13.52
N LEU A 99 -20.43 10.71 12.95
CA LEU A 99 -20.86 11.95 13.59
C LEU A 99 -22.05 11.56 14.46
#